data_AF-A0AAD9SWH2-F1
#
_entry.id   AF-A0AAD9SWH2-F1
#
_cell.length_a   1.000
_cell.length_b   1.000
_cell.length_c   1.000
_cell.angle_alpha   90.00
_cell.angle_beta   90.00
_cell.angle_gamma   90.00
#
_symmetry.space_group_name_H-M   'P 1'
#
loop_
_entity.id
_entity.type
_entity.pdbx_description
1 polymer ?
#
loop_
_entity_poly.entity_id
_entity_poly.type
_entity_poly.pdbx_seq_one_letter_code
_entity_poly.pdbx_strand_id
1 'polypeptide(L)'
;MPRTDEAEAFFDAVYTAVQEIPYGKVTSYGHIARLIGTPVSPRRTNSSLNNTKASSISAQRPRQVGMCLKHLSPDPTHTFHNNNVPWQRVINSKGVISPRNRAHPSGAASQARALRSEGVTVSTGSFGELSVDLGEHGWFPRQLPSEVAAGITLVHDSESEDGDDA
;
A
#
# COMPACT_ATOMS: atom_id res chain seq x y z
N MET A 1 -18.69 -5.97 15.24
CA MET A 1 -17.52 -6.64 15.84
C MET A 1 -16.46 -5.58 16.07
N PRO A 2 -15.96 -5.38 17.30
CA PRO A 2 -14.80 -4.52 17.51
C PRO A 2 -13.64 -5.10 16.69
N ARG A 3 -12.88 -4.24 16.01
CA ARG A 3 -11.64 -4.66 15.37
C ARG A 3 -10.73 -5.17 16.50
N THR A 4 -10.10 -6.33 16.31
CA THR A 4 -9.06 -6.77 17.23
C THR A 4 -7.93 -5.73 17.23
N ASP A 5 -7.20 -5.55 18.33
CA ASP A 5 -6.09 -4.59 18.42
C ASP A 5 -5.07 -4.77 17.28
N GLU A 6 -4.87 -6.02 16.84
CA GLU A 6 -4.04 -6.36 15.68
C GLU A 6 -4.59 -5.80 14.36
N ALA A 7 -5.91 -5.84 14.16
CA ALA A 7 -6.54 -5.29 12.98
C ALA A 7 -6.48 -3.76 12.98
N GLU A 8 -6.62 -3.11 14.14
CA GLU A 8 -6.46 -1.66 14.24
C GLU A 8 -5.02 -1.22 13.91
N ALA A 9 -4.02 -1.88 14.51
CA ALA A 9 -2.61 -1.63 14.20
C ALA A 9 -2.28 -1.84 12.71
N PHE A 10 -2.90 -2.83 12.05
CA PHE A 10 -2.76 -3.03 10.62
C PHE A 10 -3.36 -1.88 9.79
N PHE A 11 -4.54 -1.39 10.17
CA PHE A 11 -5.18 -0.27 9.47
C PHE A 11 -4.33 1.00 9.60
N ASP A 12 -3.82 1.29 10.80
CA ASP A 12 -2.96 2.44 11.07
C ASP A 12 -1.66 2.36 10.27
N ALA A 13 -1.04 1.18 10.19
CA ALA A 13 0.15 0.96 9.37
C ALA A 13 -0.14 1.21 7.88
N VAL A 14 -1.29 0.75 7.36
CA VAL A 14 -1.72 1.01 5.97
C VAL A 14 -1.89 2.50 5.74
N TYR A 15 -2.60 3.21 6.61
CA TYR A 15 -2.88 4.63 6.42
C TYR A 15 -1.61 5.47 6.50
N THR A 16 -0.74 5.18 7.46
CA THR A 16 0.57 5.84 7.60
C THR A 16 1.43 5.63 6.35
N ALA A 17 1.54 4.39 5.87
CA ALA A 17 2.29 4.09 4.64
C ALA A 17 1.73 4.82 3.40
N VAL A 18 0.40 4.97 3.30
CA VAL A 18 -0.25 5.69 2.20
C VAL A 18 -0.02 7.19 2.28
N GLN A 19 0.09 7.77 3.49
CA GLN A 19 0.43 9.18 3.68
C GLN A 19 1.84 9.53 3.20
N GLU A 20 2.75 8.56 3.12
CA GLU A 20 4.13 8.75 2.64
C GLU A 20 4.26 8.80 1.12
N ILE A 21 3.20 8.46 0.37
CA ILE A 21 3.24 8.51 -1.09
C ILE A 21 3.33 9.99 -1.52
N PRO A 22 4.37 10.41 -2.27
CA PRO A 22 4.52 11.81 -2.69
C PRO A 22 3.38 12.29 -3.60
N TYR A 23 3.18 13.61 -3.63
CA TYR A 23 2.27 14.26 -4.58
C TYR A 23 2.71 13.98 -6.03
N GLY A 24 1.74 13.69 -6.91
CA GLY A 24 2.02 13.36 -8.31
C GLY A 24 2.61 11.96 -8.53
N LYS A 25 2.66 11.13 -7.48
CA LYS A 25 3.10 9.73 -7.55
C LYS A 25 2.00 8.77 -7.16
N VAL A 26 2.09 7.56 -7.70
CA VAL A 26 1.13 6.46 -7.48
C VAL A 26 1.86 5.20 -7.07
N THR A 27 1.20 4.34 -6.32
CA THR A 27 1.71 3.03 -5.94
C THR A 27 0.65 1.96 -6.08
N SER A 28 1.01 0.69 -5.86
CA SER A 28 0.08 -0.42 -5.95
C SER A 28 -0.36 -0.96 -4.59
N TYR A 29 -1.58 -1.51 -4.51
CA TYR A 29 -2.06 -2.22 -3.30
C TYR A 29 -1.09 -3.30 -2.84
N GLY A 30 -0.49 -4.03 -3.79
CA GLY A 30 0.49 -5.08 -3.50
C GLY A 30 1.80 -4.52 -2.95
N HIS A 31 2.20 -3.33 -3.42
CA HIS A 31 3.40 -2.67 -2.91
C HIS A 31 3.24 -2.18 -1.47
N ILE A 32 2.11 -1.52 -1.15
CA ILE A 32 1.79 -1.15 0.23
C ILE A 32 1.74 -2.38 1.14
N ALA A 33 1.08 -3.46 0.69
CA ALA A 33 1.02 -4.72 1.42
C ALA A 33 2.41 -5.34 1.68
N ARG A 34 3.37 -5.12 0.77
CA ARG A 34 4.76 -5.56 0.93
C ARG A 34 5.51 -4.70 1.95
N LEU A 35 5.36 -3.37 1.89
CA LEU A 35 6.01 -2.43 2.81
C LEU A 35 5.54 -2.59 4.26
N ILE A 36 4.23 -2.79 4.49
CA ILE A 36 3.70 -3.05 5.84
C ILE A 36 3.91 -4.50 6.29
N GLY A 37 4.15 -5.40 5.33
CA GLY A 37 4.32 -6.83 5.55
C GLY A 37 5.75 -7.23 5.91
N THR A 38 6.71 -6.34 5.68
CA THR A 38 8.06 -6.47 6.24
C THR A 38 8.00 -6.18 7.74
N PRO A 39 8.37 -7.14 8.60
CA PRO A 39 8.35 -6.93 10.04
C PRO A 39 9.44 -5.94 10.41
N VAL A 40 9.08 -4.66 10.49
CA VAL A 40 9.94 -3.61 11.07
C VAL A 40 9.11 -2.85 12.08
N SER A 41 9.00 -3.45 13.27
CA SER A 41 8.54 -2.74 14.45
C SER A 41 9.77 -2.33 15.27
N PRO A 42 9.96 -1.04 15.61
CA PRO A 42 11.13 -0.59 16.39
C PRO A 42 11.10 -1.05 17.85
N ARG A 43 10.04 -1.75 18.29
CA ARG A 43 9.84 -2.10 19.70
C ARG A 43 9.05 -3.40 19.93
N ARG A 44 9.19 -4.40 19.05
CA ARG A 44 8.65 -5.74 19.29
C ARG A 44 9.72 -6.78 18.97
N THR A 45 10.09 -7.53 20.00
CA THR A 45 10.94 -8.71 19.91
C THR A 45 10.40 -9.66 18.86
N ASN A 46 11.33 -10.32 18.17
CA ASN A 46 11.11 -11.33 17.13
C ASN A 46 10.44 -12.59 17.72
N SER A 47 9.25 -12.45 18.28
CA SER A 47 8.51 -13.55 18.87
C SER A 47 7.34 -13.90 17.97
N SER A 48 7.59 -14.95 17.19
CA SER A 48 6.60 -15.89 16.67
C SER A 48 5.78 -15.45 15.44
N LEU A 49 6.41 -15.47 14.26
CA LEU A 49 5.74 -15.89 13.02
C LEU A 49 6.70 -16.71 12.12
N ASN A 50 7.51 -17.58 12.71
CA ASN A 50 8.11 -18.70 11.99
C ASN A 50 7.06 -19.82 11.92
N ASN A 51 6.11 -19.76 10.98
CA ASN A 51 5.28 -20.93 10.71
C ASN A 51 4.69 -20.91 9.29
N THR A 52 5.38 -21.57 8.35
CA THR A 52 4.86 -22.46 7.28
C THR A 52 3.54 -22.16 6.53
N LYS A 53 2.98 -20.95 6.59
CA LYS A 53 1.81 -20.46 5.83
C LYS A 53 2.04 -19.11 5.14
N ALA A 54 3.30 -18.73 4.91
CA ALA A 54 3.68 -17.46 4.29
C ALA A 54 3.04 -17.23 2.91
N SER A 55 2.78 -18.30 2.14
CA SER A 55 2.24 -18.20 0.79
C SER A 55 0.75 -17.84 0.72
N SER A 56 -0.05 -18.17 1.74
CA SER A 56 -1.52 -17.96 1.71
C SER A 56 -1.95 -16.64 2.38
N ILE A 57 -1.23 -16.20 3.43
CA ILE A 57 -1.46 -14.90 4.08
C ILE A 57 -1.00 -13.75 3.17
N SER A 58 0.09 -13.93 2.42
CA SER A 58 0.63 -12.93 1.48
C SER A 58 -0.36 -12.57 0.34
N ALA A 59 -1.10 -13.56 -0.18
CA ALA A 59 -2.05 -13.34 -1.28
C ALA A 59 -3.29 -12.51 -0.88
N GLN A 60 -3.67 -12.50 0.40
CA GLN A 60 -4.86 -11.78 0.88
C GLN A 60 -4.56 -10.33 1.28
N ARG A 61 -3.31 -10.01 1.60
CA ARG A 61 -2.90 -8.68 2.09
C ARG A 61 -3.24 -7.51 1.13
N PRO A 62 -3.05 -7.60 -0.20
CA PRO A 62 -3.44 -6.52 -1.10
C PRO A 62 -4.95 -6.21 -1.05
N ARG A 63 -5.78 -7.25 -0.87
CA ARG A 63 -7.23 -7.09 -0.72
C ARG A 63 -7.58 -6.44 0.61
N GLN A 64 -6.87 -6.77 1.69
CA GLN A 64 -7.04 -6.14 2.99
C GLN A 64 -6.69 -4.65 2.95
N VAL A 65 -5.60 -4.25 2.27
CA VAL A 65 -5.27 -2.83 2.03
C VAL A 65 -6.43 -2.12 1.32
N GLY A 66 -6.96 -2.72 0.25
CA GLY A 66 -8.13 -2.17 -0.44
C GLY A 66 -9.37 -2.05 0.46
N MET A 67 -9.58 -2.99 1.37
CA MET A 67 -10.67 -2.93 2.35
C MET A 67 -10.47 -1.82 3.39
N CYS A 68 -9.23 -1.52 3.80
CA CYS A 68 -8.93 -0.40 4.71
C CYS A 68 -9.32 0.92 4.04
N LEU A 69 -8.78 1.18 2.83
CA LEU A 69 -9.05 2.41 2.09
C LEU A 69 -10.53 2.60 1.73
N LYS A 70 -11.29 1.51 1.60
CA LYS A 70 -12.74 1.57 1.37
C LYS A 70 -13.52 2.14 2.57
N HIS A 71 -13.04 1.94 3.79
CA HIS A 71 -13.74 2.31 5.02
C HIS A 71 -13.14 3.56 5.69
N LEU A 72 -12.44 4.40 4.92
CA LEU A 72 -11.99 5.71 5.39
C LEU A 72 -13.21 6.57 5.77
N SER A 73 -13.18 7.09 6.99
CA SER A 73 -14.24 7.96 7.48
C SER A 73 -14.23 9.29 6.68
N PRO A 74 -15.39 9.83 6.29
CA PRO A 74 -15.49 11.18 5.75
C PRO A 74 -15.38 12.25 6.85
N ASP A 75 -15.51 11.88 8.12
CA ASP A 75 -15.50 12.81 9.24
C ASP A 75 -14.05 13.24 9.58
N PRO A 76 -13.74 14.55 9.53
CA PRO A 76 -12.40 15.06 9.80
C PRO A 76 -11.97 14.94 11.27
N THR A 77 -12.86 14.54 12.19
CA THR A 77 -12.52 14.32 13.60
C THR A 77 -11.75 13.02 13.83
N HIS A 78 -11.78 12.08 12.88
CA HIS A 78 -11.02 10.84 12.97
C HIS A 78 -9.53 11.06 12.64
N THR A 79 -8.63 10.33 13.31
CA THR A 79 -7.19 10.36 13.04
C THR A 79 -6.87 10.14 11.55
N PHE A 80 -7.57 9.21 10.90
CA PHE A 80 -7.44 8.91 9.48
C PHE A 80 -8.78 9.10 8.77
N HIS A 81 -8.78 9.93 7.74
CA HIS A 81 -9.98 10.35 7.01
C HIS A 81 -9.67 10.65 5.53
N ASN A 82 -10.70 10.79 4.70
CA ASN A 82 -10.52 10.99 3.26
C ASN A 82 -9.67 12.22 2.86
N ASN A 83 -9.58 13.24 3.73
CA ASN A 83 -8.80 14.45 3.44
C ASN A 83 -7.30 14.32 3.76
N ASN A 84 -6.87 13.38 4.61
CA ASN A 84 -5.48 13.25 5.04
C ASN A 84 -4.82 11.95 4.54
N VAL A 85 -5.58 10.92 4.20
CA VAL A 85 -5.07 9.70 3.57
C VAL A 85 -5.29 9.80 2.05
N PRO A 86 -4.22 9.92 1.23
CA PRO A 86 -4.32 10.09 -0.22
C PRO A 86 -4.64 8.76 -0.92
N TRP A 87 -5.81 8.19 -0.63
CA TRP A 87 -6.25 6.89 -1.14
C TRP A 87 -6.26 6.83 -2.67
N GLN A 88 -6.45 7.97 -3.36
CA GLN A 88 -6.45 8.04 -4.82
C GLN A 88 -5.12 7.61 -5.45
N ARG A 89 -4.00 7.73 -4.71
CA ARG A 89 -2.65 7.36 -5.18
C ARG A 89 -2.42 5.85 -5.19
N VAL A 90 -3.33 5.05 -4.62
CA VAL A 90 -3.21 3.58 -4.59
C VAL A 90 -4.07 2.96 -5.69
N ILE A 91 -3.41 2.34 -6.67
CA ILE A 91 -4.04 1.72 -7.84
C ILE A 91 -3.64 0.25 -7.95
N ASN A 92 -4.15 -0.47 -8.96
CA ASN A 92 -3.76 -1.85 -9.14
C ASN A 92 -2.33 -1.98 -9.71
N SER A 93 -1.74 -3.17 -9.61
CA SER A 93 -0.35 -3.42 -10.05
C SER A 93 -0.13 -3.30 -11.56
N LYS A 94 -1.20 -3.25 -12.37
CA LYS A 94 -1.13 -3.03 -13.82
C LYS A 94 -1.21 -1.55 -14.20
N GLY A 95 -1.28 -0.65 -13.20
CA GLY A 95 -1.46 0.78 -13.43
C GLY A 95 -2.90 1.16 -13.78
N VAL A 96 -3.85 0.24 -13.68
CA VAL A 96 -5.26 0.48 -14.04
C VAL A 96 -6.03 1.01 -12.83
N ILE A 97 -6.87 2.01 -13.10
CA ILE A 97 -7.84 2.57 -12.17
C ILE A 97 -9.13 1.76 -12.28
N SER A 98 -9.24 0.70 -11.47
CA SER A 98 -10.37 -0.22 -11.55
C SER A 98 -11.68 0.44 -11.11
N PRO A 99 -12.76 0.35 -11.91
CA PRO A 99 -14.09 0.77 -11.47
C PRO A 99 -14.56 -0.13 -10.32
N ARG A 100 -14.60 0.44 -9.11
CA ARG A 100 -15.00 -0.27 -7.88
C ARG A 100 -16.43 -0.82 -7.92
N ASN A 101 -17.29 -0.24 -8.76
CA ASN A 101 -18.62 -0.75 -9.06
C ASN A 101 -18.90 -0.56 -10.56
N ARG A 102 -19.17 -1.64 -11.31
CA ARG A 102 -19.53 -1.56 -12.73
C ARG A 102 -20.86 -0.81 -12.96
N ALA A 103 -21.75 -0.79 -11.95
CA ALA A 103 -22.98 -0.02 -11.98
C ALA A 103 -22.78 1.47 -11.65
N HIS A 104 -21.64 1.85 -11.06
CA HIS A 104 -21.29 3.25 -10.77
C HIS A 104 -19.84 3.56 -11.22
N PRO A 105 -19.62 3.78 -12.54
CA PRO A 105 -18.31 4.11 -13.11
C PRO A 105 -17.71 5.42 -12.58
N SER A 106 -18.52 6.27 -11.93
CA SER A 106 -18.13 7.58 -11.38
C SER A 106 -16.97 7.50 -10.38
N GLY A 107 -16.79 6.36 -9.70
CA GLY A 107 -15.68 6.14 -8.77
C GLY A 107 -14.31 6.16 -9.44
N ALA A 108 -14.15 5.46 -10.57
CA ALA A 108 -12.89 5.46 -11.32
C ALA A 108 -12.63 6.82 -11.96
N ALA A 109 -13.66 7.46 -12.51
CA ALA A 109 -13.55 8.81 -13.06
C ALA A 109 -13.16 9.85 -12.01
N SER A 110 -13.68 9.75 -10.78
CA SER A 110 -13.33 10.67 -9.69
C SER A 110 -11.90 10.45 -9.20
N GLN A 111 -11.46 9.19 -9.09
CA GLN A 111 -10.07 8.88 -8.78
C GLN A 111 -9.12 9.40 -9.85
N ALA A 112 -9.44 9.19 -11.13
CA ALA A 112 -8.66 9.73 -12.24
C ALA A 112 -8.60 11.26 -12.24
N ARG A 113 -9.71 11.94 -11.90
CA ARG A 113 -9.74 13.40 -11.77
C ARG A 113 -8.83 13.88 -10.63
N ALA A 114 -8.88 13.22 -9.49
CA ALA A 114 -8.01 13.54 -8.35
C ALA A 114 -6.54 13.36 -8.74
N LEU A 115 -6.18 12.24 -9.37
CA LEU A 115 -4.82 11.99 -9.87
C LEU A 115 -4.36 13.05 -10.88
N ARG A 116 -5.20 13.43 -11.85
CA ARG A 116 -4.91 14.49 -12.81
C ARG A 116 -4.70 15.85 -12.14
N SER A 117 -5.47 16.16 -11.10
CA SER A 117 -5.27 17.38 -10.32
C SER A 117 -3.92 17.40 -9.59
N GLU A 118 -3.32 16.23 -9.40
CA GLU A 118 -1.97 16.08 -8.86
C GLU A 118 -0.86 16.04 -9.92
N GLY A 119 -1.19 16.28 -11.19
CA GLY A 119 -0.24 16.21 -12.29
C GLY A 119 0.09 14.79 -12.74
N VAL A 120 -0.72 13.79 -12.36
CA VAL A 120 -0.56 12.42 -12.84
C VAL A 120 -1.23 12.26 -14.21
N THR A 121 -0.48 11.78 -15.19
CA THR A 121 -1.00 11.48 -16.53
C THR A 121 -1.87 10.22 -16.47
N VAL A 122 -3.17 10.39 -16.77
CA VAL A 122 -4.13 9.27 -16.84
C VAL A 122 -4.61 9.09 -18.28
N SER A 123 -4.22 7.97 -18.87
CA SER A 123 -4.60 7.53 -20.21
C SER A 123 -5.95 6.80 -20.21
N THR A 124 -6.66 6.88 -21.32
CA THR A 124 -7.91 6.14 -21.54
C THR A 124 -7.68 5.13 -22.66
N GLY A 125 -7.81 3.84 -22.36
CA GLY A 125 -7.67 2.76 -23.35
C GLY A 125 -8.90 2.62 -24.26
N SER A 126 -8.78 1.79 -25.29
CA SER A 126 -9.82 1.58 -26.31
C SER A 126 -11.17 1.09 -25.76
N PHE A 127 -11.16 0.43 -24.60
CA PHE A 127 -12.36 -0.06 -23.90
C PHE A 127 -12.82 0.87 -22.77
N GLY A 128 -12.33 2.11 -22.71
CA GLY A 128 -12.66 3.08 -21.66
C GLY A 128 -11.98 2.82 -20.32
N GLU A 129 -11.02 1.90 -20.25
CA GLU A 129 -10.21 1.66 -19.07
C GLU A 129 -9.26 2.85 -18.81
N LEU A 130 -9.28 3.36 -17.59
CA LEU A 130 -8.39 4.45 -17.18
C LEU A 130 -7.12 3.85 -16.58
N SER A 131 -5.96 4.29 -17.02
CA SER A 131 -4.67 3.78 -16.55
C SER A 131 -3.64 4.89 -16.36
N VAL A 132 -2.64 4.60 -15.53
CA VAL A 132 -1.48 5.45 -15.23
C VAL A 132 -0.24 4.66 -15.57
N ASP A 133 0.73 5.33 -16.20
CA ASP A 133 2.05 4.75 -16.42
C ASP A 133 2.82 4.68 -15.09
N LEU A 134 3.02 3.46 -14.60
CA LEU A 134 3.78 3.19 -13.38
C LEU A 134 5.28 3.41 -13.55
N GLY A 135 5.82 3.43 -14.78
CA GLY A 135 7.20 3.82 -15.04
C GLY A 135 7.44 5.32 -14.81
N GLU A 136 6.46 6.15 -15.18
CA GLU A 136 6.54 7.61 -15.05
C GLU A 136 6.15 8.10 -13.63
N HIS A 137 5.00 7.63 -13.14
CA HIS A 137 4.41 8.10 -11.89
C HIS A 137 4.57 7.12 -10.72
N GLY A 138 5.18 5.96 -10.94
CA GLY A 138 5.35 4.95 -9.90
C GLY A 138 6.21 5.40 -8.72
N TRP A 139 5.76 5.05 -7.52
CA TRP A 139 6.51 5.14 -6.27
C TRP A 139 6.61 3.75 -5.65
N PHE A 140 7.82 3.18 -5.75
CA PHE A 140 8.12 1.81 -5.36
C PHE A 140 9.41 1.73 -4.53
N PRO A 141 9.50 2.41 -3.38
CA PRO A 141 10.68 2.29 -2.54
C PRO A 141 10.76 0.88 -1.94
N ARG A 142 11.97 0.47 -1.54
CA ARG A 142 12.17 -0.81 -0.84
C ARG A 142 11.75 -0.75 0.63
N GLN A 143 11.67 0.46 1.18
CA GLN A 143 11.37 0.75 2.58
C GLN A 143 10.62 2.08 2.68
N LEU A 144 9.80 2.27 3.72
CA LEU A 144 9.09 3.53 3.91
C LEU A 144 10.08 4.67 4.27
N PRO A 145 9.94 5.88 3.67
CA PRO A 145 10.73 7.05 4.06
C PRO A 145 10.81 7.29 5.57
N SER A 146 9.72 7.09 6.31
CA SER A 146 9.69 7.21 7.77
C SER A 146 10.57 6.19 8.50
N GLU A 147 10.63 4.96 8.01
CA GLU A 147 11.47 3.89 8.57
C GLU A 147 12.96 4.14 8.28
N VAL A 148 13.26 4.61 7.07
CA VAL A 148 14.63 5.03 6.69
C VAL A 148 15.07 6.19 7.58
N ALA A 149 14.21 7.19 7.80
CA ALA A 149 14.48 8.31 8.69
C ALA A 149 14.64 7.89 10.16
N ALA A 150 13.93 6.84 10.58
CA ALA A 150 14.06 6.22 11.91
C ALA A 150 15.33 5.35 12.06
N GLY A 151 16.14 5.18 11.00
CA GLY A 151 17.37 4.40 11.03
C GLY A 151 17.14 2.89 11.14
N ILE A 152 15.95 2.40 10.78
CA ILE A 152 15.62 0.99 10.86
C ILE A 152 16.30 0.28 9.67
N THR A 153 17.41 -0.43 9.92
CA THR A 153 18.08 -1.23 8.89
C THR A 153 17.30 -2.49 8.59
N LEU A 154 17.01 -2.74 7.31
CA LEU A 154 16.56 -4.06 6.87
C LEU A 154 17.68 -5.06 7.21
N VAL A 155 17.43 -5.95 8.16
CA VAL A 155 18.28 -7.13 8.36
C VAL A 155 18.19 -7.97 7.09
N HIS A 156 19.22 -7.86 6.26
CA HIS A 156 19.39 -8.73 5.12
C HIS A 156 19.85 -10.08 5.67
N ASP A 157 18.97 -11.08 5.59
CA ASP A 157 19.33 -12.47 5.80
C ASP A 157 20.33 -12.85 4.69
N SER A 158 21.61 -12.69 5.00
CA SER A 158 22.74 -13.11 4.19
C SER A 158 23.76 -13.72 5.11
N GLU A 159 23.39 -14.84 5.74
CA GLU A 159 24.36 -15.87 6.07
C GLU A 159 24.40 -16.83 4.88
N SER A 160 25.30 -16.54 3.95
CA SER A 160 25.83 -17.52 3.02
C SER A 160 27.32 -17.62 3.29
N GLU A 161 27.70 -18.42 4.29
CA GLU A 161 29.02 -19.02 4.43
C GLU A 161 28.83 -20.38 5.13
N ASP A 162 28.45 -21.41 4.38
CA ASP A 162 28.87 -22.76 4.74
C ASP A 162 29.98 -23.14 3.77
N GLY A 163 31.17 -23.19 4.35
CA GLY A 163 32.44 -23.43 3.70
C GLY A 163 32.47 -24.75 2.96
N ASP A 164 33.03 -24.68 1.77
CA ASP A 164 33.63 -25.82 1.08
C ASP A 164 34.89 -26.20 1.90
N ASP A 165 34.78 -27.20 2.78
CA ASP A 165 35.90 -27.81 3.48
C ASP A 165 36.06 -29.27 3.02
N ALA A 166 37.10 -29.44 2.20
CA ALA A 166 37.95 -30.62 1.94
C ALA A 166 37.35 -31.90 1.32
#